data_AF-A0A9E3DB53-F1
#
_entry.id   AF-A0A9E3DB53-F1
#
_cell.length_a   1.000
_cell.length_b   1.000
_cell.length_c   1.000
_cell.angle_alpha   90.00
_cell.angle_beta   90.00
_cell.angle_gamma   90.00
#
_symmetry.space_group_name_H-M   'P 1'
#
loop_
_entity.id
_entity.type
_entity.pdbx_description
1 polymer ?
#
loop_
_entity_poly.entity_id
_entity_poly.type
_entity_poly.pdbx_seq_one_letter_code
_entity_poly.pdbx_strand_id
1 'polypeptide(L)' 'MLYIATKEGETLPFDVVGILEEADSAASYAVLHRESGDAGDEFIVTNLNGELLENERLAREIVDEFLASAEEEQ' A
#
# COMPACT_ATOMS: atom_id res chain seq x y z
N MET A 1 -9.18 5.44 5.61
CA MET A 1 -9.66 5.68 4.25
C MET A 1 -8.94 6.84 3.56
N LEU A 2 -8.20 6.51 2.51
CA LEU A 2 -7.43 7.37 1.61
C LEU A 2 -7.98 7.18 0.19
N TYR A 3 -8.02 8.24 -0.62
CA TYR A 3 -8.55 8.18 -1.99
C TYR A 3 -7.40 8.27 -2.99
N ILE A 4 -7.21 7.23 -3.79
CA ILE A 4 -6.13 7.15 -4.78
C ILE A 4 -6.69 7.41 -6.16
N ALA A 5 -6.12 8.39 -6.86
CA ALA A 5 -6.45 8.67 -8.25
C ALA A 5 -5.75 7.67 -9.16
N THR A 6 -6.52 6.92 -9.93
CA THR A 6 -6.00 6.03 -10.97
C THR A 6 -5.61 6.81 -12.21
N LYS A 7 -4.87 6.17 -13.12
CA LYS A 7 -4.53 6.73 -14.43
C LYS A 7 -5.76 7.03 -15.30
N GLU A 8 -6.91 6.48 -14.94
CA GLU A 8 -8.19 6.67 -15.64
C GLU A 8 -8.97 7.88 -15.10
N GLY A 9 -8.45 8.57 -14.07
CA GLY A 9 -9.08 9.73 -13.45
C GLY A 9 -10.15 9.37 -12.41
N GLU A 10 -10.29 8.09 -12.10
CA GLU A 10 -11.18 7.61 -11.05
C GLU A 10 -10.47 7.63 -9.71
N THR A 11 -11.17 8.08 -8.66
CA THR A 11 -10.66 8.01 -7.28
C THR A 11 -11.25 6.81 -6.58
N LEU A 12 -10.39 5.88 -6.19
CA LEU A 12 -10.79 4.66 -5.50
C LEU A 12 -10.51 4.80 -4.00
N PRO A 13 -11.45 4.41 -3.13
CA PRO A 13 -11.22 4.39 -1.69
C PRO A 13 -10.36 3.18 -1.32
N PHE A 14 -9.34 3.42 -0.51
CA PHE A 14 -8.48 2.41 0.09
C PHE A 14 -8.38 2.65 1.59
N ASP A 15 -8.18 1.59 2.36
CA ASP A 15 -7.89 1.67 3.79
C ASP A 15 -6.42 1.45 4.07
N VAL A 16 -5.86 2.30 4.94
CA VAL A 16 -4.46 2.20 5.36
C VAL A 16 -4.39 1.09 6.38
N VAL A 17 -3.71 0.01 6.02
CA VAL A 17 -3.53 -1.16 6.90
C VAL A 17 -2.18 -1.13 7.61
N GLY A 18 -1.21 -0.38 7.07
CA GLY A 18 0.11 -0.25 7.67
C GLY A 18 0.90 0.91 7.09
N ILE A 19 1.93 1.34 7.82
CA ILE A 19 2.93 2.29 7.33
C ILE A 19 4.29 1.67 7.65
N LEU A 20 5.13 1.55 6.63
CA LEU A 20 6.53 1.19 6.77
C LEU A 20 7.40 2.43 6.67
N GLU A 21 8.34 2.54 7.59
CA GLU A 21 9.36 3.59 7.58
C GLU A 21 10.68 2.96 7.18
N GLU A 22 11.33 3.44 6.11
CA GLU A 22 12.69 3.02 5.81
C GLU A 22 13.62 3.58 6.90
N ALA A 23 14.40 2.73 7.55
CA ALA A 23 15.37 3.19 8.55
C ALA A 23 16.55 3.94 7.91
N ASP A 24 16.90 3.57 6.68
CA ASP A 24 18.05 4.12 5.92
C ASP A 24 17.68 5.31 5.02
N SER A 25 16.39 5.55 4.81
CA SER A 25 15.89 6.60 3.92
C SER A 25 14.80 7.37 4.67
N ALA A 26 14.75 8.70 4.56
CA ALA A 26 13.65 9.48 5.15
C ALA A 26 12.30 9.29 4.41
N ALA A 27 12.15 8.14 3.73
CA ALA A 27 10.98 7.74 3.00
C ALA A 27 10.11 6.85 3.89
N SER A 28 8.81 7.16 3.93
CA SER A 28 7.83 6.29 4.55
C SER A 28 6.76 5.95 3.52
N TYR A 29 6.28 4.72 3.61
CA TYR A 29 5.35 4.13 2.67
C TYR A 29 4.12 3.62 3.41
N ALA A 30 2.95 3.95 2.90
CA ALA A 30 1.68 3.46 3.41
C ALA A 30 1.25 2.25 2.57
N VAL A 31 0.95 1.15 3.25
CA VAL A 31 0.30 -0.02 2.67
C VAL A 31 -1.21 0.20 2.76
N LEU A 32 -1.83 0.19 1.59
CA LEU A 32 -3.24 0.41 1.38
C LEU A 32 -3.88 -0.88 0.91
N HIS A 33 -5.04 -1.19 1.47
CA HIS A 33 -5.86 -2.34 1.14
C HIS A 33 -7.23 -1.87 0.65
N ARG A 34 -7.75 -2.56 -0.35
CA ARG A 34 -9.12 -2.42 -0.81
C ARG A 34 -9.71 -3.79 -1.04
N GLU A 35 -10.84 -4.05 -0.42
CA GLU A 35 -11.67 -5.20 -0.74
C GLU A 35 -12.48 -4.86 -2.02
N SER A 36 -12.03 -5.36 -3.17
CA SER A 36 -12.82 -5.29 -4.40
C SER A 36 -13.67 -6.56 -4.47
N GLY A 37 -14.93 -6.49 -4.04
CA GLY A 37 -15.78 -7.67 -3.83
C GLY A 37 -15.70 -8.79 -4.88
N ASP A 38 -15.68 -8.47 -6.19
CA ASP A 38 -15.60 -9.45 -7.28
C ASP A 38 -14.15 -9.77 -7.73
N ALA A 39 -13.19 -8.88 -7.47
CA ALA A 39 -11.79 -9.00 -7.92
C ALA A 39 -10.83 -9.51 -6.82
N GLY A 40 -11.31 -9.61 -5.58
CA GLY A 40 -10.52 -9.97 -4.41
C GLY A 40 -9.86 -8.77 -3.73
N ASP A 41 -9.05 -9.07 -2.72
CA ASP A 41 -8.28 -8.07 -1.98
C ASP A 41 -7.14 -7.49 -2.83
N GLU A 42 -7.14 -6.17 -2.95
CA GLU A 42 -6.10 -5.42 -3.65
C GLU A 42 -5.24 -4.65 -2.66
N PHE A 43 -3.94 -4.92 -2.71
CA PHE A 43 -2.94 -4.22 -1.92
C PHE A 43 -2.10 -3.33 -2.83
N ILE A 44 -1.99 -2.05 -2.46
CA ILE A 44 -1.15 -1.06 -3.13
C ILE A 44 -0.28 -0.35 -2.10
N VAL A 45 0.82 0.23 -2.56
CA VAL A 45 1.73 1.01 -1.70
C VAL A 45 1.86 2.41 -2.24
N THR A 46 1.71 3.39 -1.34
CA THR A 46 1.87 4.81 -1.65
C THR A 46 2.90 5.44 -0.75
N ASN A 47 3.42 6.60 -1.12
CA ASN A 47 4.17 7.45 -0.20
C ASN A 47 3.23 8.11 0.84
N LEU A 48 3.79 8.84 1.80
CA LEU A 48 3.02 9.62 2.79
C LEU A 48 2.12 10.71 2.19
N ASN A 49 2.37 11.11 0.94
CA ASN A 49 1.53 12.08 0.22
C ASN A 49 0.34 11.41 -0.50
N GLY A 50 0.23 10.08 -0.44
CA GLY A 50 -0.81 9.32 -1.15
C GLY A 50 -0.52 9.10 -2.64
N GLU A 51 0.73 9.29 -3.06
CA GLU A 51 1.15 9.03 -4.43
C GLU A 51 1.58 7.57 -4.57
N LEU A 52 1.07 6.90 -5.61
CA LEU A 52 1.45 5.53 -5.95
C LEU A 52 2.95 5.46 -6.22
N LEU A 53 3.61 4.44 -5.65
CA LEU A 53 4.98 4.15 -6.04
C LEU A 53 5.05 3.81 -7.53
N GLU A 54 5.95 4.48 -8.25
CA GLU A 54 6.29 4.12 -9.62
C GLU A 54 7.06 2.79 -9.68
N ASN A 55 7.69 2.39 -8.58
CA ASN A 55 8.51 1.20 -8.50
C ASN A 55 7.69 0.01 -7.96
N GLU A 56 7.10 -0.75 -8.88
CA GLU A 56 6.28 -1.93 -8.57
C GLU A 56 7.04 -3.02 -7.79
N ARG A 57 8.36 -3.15 -7.99
CA ARG A 57 9.17 -4.11 -7.22
C ARG A 57 9.22 -3.73 -5.75
N LEU A 58 9.55 -2.46 -5.48
CA LEU A 58 9.62 -1.96 -4.11
C LEU A 58 8.25 -2.05 -3.42
N ALA A 59 7.16 -1.68 -4.13
CA ALA A 59 5.81 -1.83 -3.61
C ALA A 59 5.49 -3.29 -3.24
N ARG A 60 5.89 -4.26 -4.08
CA ARG A 60 5.71 -5.68 -3.78
C ARG A 60 6.52 -6.12 -2.56
N GLU A 61 7.80 -5.72 -2.46
CA GLU A 61 8.65 -6.06 -1.31
C GLU A 61 8.08 -5.51 0.00
N ILE A 62 7.59 -4.27 0.01
CA ILE A 62 6.95 -3.66 1.18
C ILE A 62 5.69 -4.42 1.61
N VAL A 63 4.83 -4.82 0.66
CA VAL A 63 3.63 -5.61 0.96
C VAL A 63 4.00 -6.99 1.50
N ASP A 64 4.99 -7.64 0.90
CA ASP A 64 5.47 -8.96 1.33
C ASP A 64 6.04 -8.91 2.75
N GLU A 65 6.86 -7.91 3.06
CA GLU A 65 7.41 -7.67 4.40
C GLU A 65 6.29 -7.36 5.41
N PHE A 66 5.32 -6.53 5.03
CA PHE A 66 4.16 -6.23 5.89
C PHE A 66 3.34 -7.47 6.22
N LEU A 67 3.03 -8.30 5.21
CA LEU A 67 2.26 -9.53 5.39
C LEU A 67 3.03 -10.56 6.22
N ALA A 68 4.33 -10.72 5.96
CA ALA A 68 5.19 -11.59 6.76
C ALA A 68 5.22 -11.16 8.23
N SER A 69 5.29 -9.85 8.49
CA SER A 69 5.27 -9.32 9.85
C SER A 69 3.92 -9.53 10.54
N ALA A 70 2.81 -9.46 9.79
CA ALA A 70 1.46 -9.75 10.30
C ALA A 70 1.20 -11.25 10.57
N GLU A 71 1.89 -12.16 9.86
CA GLU A 71 1.81 -13.60 10.09
C GLU A 71 2.55 -14.05 11.37
N GLU A 72 3.56 -13.31 11.84
CA GLU A 72 4.31 -13.63 13.07
C GLU A 72 3.53 -13.36 14.37
N GLU A 73 2.37 -12.71 14.31
CA GLU A 73 1.53 -12.40 15.49
C GLU A 73 0.54 -13.51 15.90
N GLN A 74 0.67 -14.75 15.38
CA GLN A 74 -0.18 -15.91 15.73
C GLN A 74 0.51 -17.04 16.51
#